data_AF-A0A7N2KYD7-F1
#
_entry.id   AF-A0A7N2KYD7-F1
#
_cell.length_a   1.000
_cell.length_b   1.000
_cell.length_c   1.000
_cell.angle_alpha   90.00
_cell.angle_beta   90.00
_cell.angle_gamma   90.00
#
_symmetry.space_group_name_H-M   'P 1'
#
loop_
_entity.id
_entity.type
_entity.pdbx_description
1 polymer ?
#
loop_
_entity_poly.entity_id
_entity_poly.type
_entity_poly.pdbx_seq_one_letter_code
_entity_poly.pdbx_strand_id
1 'polypeptide(L)'
;MILKPMPMFMEPLMFGDYPFIMKALTRDGLPKFTNMEKNLVKGSFDFIGVNYYTSKYTVSEQFDKDDIDSSFTEYQCARST
;
A
#
# COMPACT_ATOMS: atom_id res chain seq x y z
N MET A 1 -8.36 -10.86 6.46
CA MET A 1 -8.27 -10.30 5.08
C MET A 1 -7.82 -8.85 5.17
N ILE A 2 -6.53 -8.58 4.90
CA ILE A 2 -5.96 -7.23 4.97
C ILE A 2 -6.40 -6.49 3.73
N LEU A 3 -7.21 -5.45 3.90
CA LEU A 3 -7.46 -4.49 2.84
C LEU A 3 -6.16 -3.73 2.61
N LYS A 4 -5.55 -3.96 1.45
CA LYS A 4 -4.39 -3.21 0.99
C LYS A 4 -4.78 -1.72 1.02
N PRO A 5 -4.03 -0.85 1.70
CA PRO A 5 -4.47 0.52 1.95
C PRO A 5 -4.56 1.29 0.62
N MET A 6 -5.65 2.02 0.43
CA MET A 6 -5.98 2.80 -0.78
C MET A 6 -4.83 3.68 -1.34
N PRO A 7 -3.97 4.31 -0.52
CA PRO A 7 -2.88 5.16 -1.02
C PRO A 7 -1.96 4.47 -2.03
N MET A 8 -1.78 3.14 -1.91
CA MET A 8 -0.93 2.37 -2.82
C MET A 8 -1.24 2.58 -4.30
N PHE A 9 -2.52 2.64 -4.66
CA PHE A 9 -2.97 2.70 -6.05
C PHE A 9 -3.28 4.12 -6.47
N MET A 10 -3.73 4.95 -5.53
CA MET A 10 -4.12 6.32 -5.82
C MET A 10 -2.92 7.25 -6.03
N GLU A 11 -1.81 7.02 -5.32
CA GLU A 11 -0.63 7.86 -5.41
C GLU A 11 0.10 7.75 -6.77
N PRO A 12 0.26 6.56 -7.39
CA PRO A 12 0.76 6.45 -8.76
C PRO A 12 -0.13 7.16 -9.79
N LEU A 13 -1.45 7.15 -9.62
CA LEU A 13 -2.37 7.82 -10.54
C LEU A 13 -2.25 9.35 -10.48
N MET A 14 -1.99 9.89 -9.28
CA MET A 14 -1.86 11.35 -9.08
C MET A 14 -0.44 11.86 -9.36
N PHE A 15 0.58 11.14 -8.90
CA PHE A 15 1.97 11.59 -8.88
C PHE A 15 2.91 10.78 -9.79
N GLY A 16 2.46 9.65 -10.33
CA GLY A 16 3.28 8.77 -11.16
C GLY A 16 4.27 7.91 -10.37
N ASP A 17 4.15 7.84 -9.04
CA ASP A 17 5.04 7.04 -8.20
C ASP A 17 4.31 6.49 -6.97
N TYR A 18 4.85 5.44 -6.37
CA TYR A 18 4.31 4.81 -5.18
C TYR A 18 4.55 5.65 -3.91
N PRO A 19 3.73 5.47 -2.86
CA PRO A 19 3.93 6.11 -1.57
C PRO A 19 5.33 5.89 -0.99
N PHE A 20 5.89 6.89 -0.32
CA PHE A 20 7.20 6.78 0.34
C PHE A 20 7.25 5.62 1.33
N ILE A 21 6.22 5.48 2.17
CA ILE A 21 6.14 4.41 3.18
C ILE A 21 6.18 3.02 2.53
N MET A 22 5.55 2.88 1.36
CA MET A 22 5.49 1.60 0.67
C MET A 22 6.83 1.22 0.03
N LYS A 23 7.57 2.21 -0.48
CA LYS A 23 8.94 2.03 -0.97
C LYS A 23 9.92 1.75 0.18
N ALA A 24 9.71 2.35 1.35
CA ALA A 24 10.55 2.12 2.52
C ALA A 24 10.35 0.71 3.11
N LEU A 25 9.10 0.24 3.17
CA LEU A 25 8.76 -1.11 3.66
C LEU A 25 9.09 -2.20 2.64
N THR A 26 8.83 -1.93 1.37
CA THR A 26 9.05 -2.88 0.27
C THR A 26 10.43 -2.62 -0.32
N ARG A 27 11.48 -3.12 0.34
CA ARG A 27 12.88 -2.93 -0.06
C ARG A 27 13.10 -3.15 -1.57
N ASP A 28 13.05 -4.40 -2.01
CA ASP A 28 13.32 -4.78 -3.42
C ASP A 28 12.12 -5.46 -4.11
N GLY A 29 11.04 -5.73 -3.37
CA GLY A 29 9.87 -6.44 -3.89
C GLY A 29 8.94 -5.59 -4.77
N LEU A 30 9.21 -4.29 -4.93
CA LEU A 30 8.36 -3.38 -5.68
C LEU A 30 8.96 -3.04 -7.04
N PRO A 31 8.26 -3.32 -8.15
CA PRO A 31 8.73 -2.93 -9.47
C PRO A 31 8.77 -1.40 -9.58
N LYS A 32 9.89 -0.89 -10.12
CA LYS A 32 10.10 0.55 -10.32
C LYS A 32 9.55 0.97 -11.67
N PHE A 33 8.78 2.04 -11.69
CA PHE A 33 8.31 2.65 -12.94
C PHE A 33 9.45 3.35 -13.67
N THR A 34 9.56 3.11 -14.98
CA THR A 34 10.37 3.91 -15.89
C THR A 34 9.73 5.28 -16.13
N ASN A 35 10.51 6.27 -16.58
CA ASN A 35 10.00 7.63 -16.79
C ASN A 35 8.81 7.69 -17.78
N MET A 36 8.80 6.82 -18.79
CA MET A 36 7.68 6.73 -19.74
C MET A 36 6.42 6.20 -19.08
N GLU A 37 6.54 5.14 -18.27
CA GLU A 37 5.41 4.56 -17.54
C GLU A 37 4.84 5.54 -16.50
N LYS A 38 5.70 6.30 -15.81
CA LYS A 38 5.25 7.33 -14.87
C LYS A 38 4.36 8.36 -15.55
N ASN A 39 4.76 8.81 -16.74
CA ASN A 39 3.99 9.78 -17.52
C ASN A 39 2.69 9.17 -18.08
N LEU A 40 2.69 7.87 -18.38
CA LEU A 40 1.50 7.17 -18.86
C LEU A 40 0.44 7.00 -17.76
N VAL A 41 0.87 6.67 -16.54
CA VAL A 41 -0.02 6.38 -15.40
C VAL A 41 -0.53 7.67 -14.76
N LYS A 42 0.29 8.73 -14.76
CA LYS A 42 -0.08 10.02 -14.18
C LYS A 42 -1.23 10.66 -14.95
N GLY A 43 -2.35 10.86 -14.28
CA GLY A 43 -3.55 11.47 -14.88
C GLY A 43 -4.26 10.56 -15.88
N SER A 44 -4.03 9.24 -15.83
CA SER A 44 -4.69 8.26 -16.71
C SER A 44 -6.15 7.97 -16.31
N PHE A 45 -6.86 8.95 -15.76
CA PHE A 45 -8.24 8.81 -15.29
C PHE A 45 -9.03 10.08 -15.58
N ASP A 46 -10.25 9.94 -16.08
CA ASP A 46 -11.18 11.06 -16.26
C ASP A 46 -12.10 11.23 -15.04
N PHE A 47 -12.39 10.14 -14.33
CA PHE A 47 -13.18 10.11 -13.10
C PHE A 47 -12.71 8.99 -12.17
N ILE A 48 -13.00 9.14 -10.87
CA ILE A 48 -12.66 8.14 -9.84
C ILE A 48 -13.94 7.67 -9.16
N GLY A 49 -14.27 6.39 -9.31
CA GLY A 49 -15.33 5.72 -8.56
C GLY A 49 -14.78 5.12 -7.27
N VAL A 50 -15.35 5.49 -6.12
CA VAL A 50 -14.94 4.96 -4.81
C VAL A 50 -16.01 4.02 -4.28
N ASN A 51 -15.65 2.75 -4.11
CA ASN A 51 -16.51 1.77 -3.46
C ASN A 51 -16.32 1.84 -1.94
N TYR A 52 -17.31 2.41 -1.24
CA TYR A 52 -17.28 2.58 0.21
C TYR A 52 -18.34 1.72 0.89
N TYR A 53 -17.92 0.85 1.80
CA TYR A 53 -18.80 -0.07 2.52
C TYR A 53 -18.73 0.06 4.03
N THR A 54 -17.54 0.34 4.57
CA THR A 54 -17.31 0.41 6.02
C THR A 54 -16.01 1.17 6.33
N SER A 55 -15.87 1.62 7.57
CA SER A 55 -14.67 2.24 8.12
C SER A 55 -14.06 1.35 9.21
N LYS A 56 -12.73 1.36 9.33
CA LYS A 56 -12.00 0.62 10.36
C LYS A 56 -11.33 1.57 11.33
N TYR A 57 -11.37 1.24 12.62
CA TYR A 57 -10.54 1.89 13.63
C TYR A 57 -9.10 1.39 13.52
N THR A 58 -8.13 2.28 13.67
CA THR A 58 -6.70 1.97 13.64
C THR A 58 -6.08 2.34 14.97
N VAL A 59 -5.26 1.44 15.51
CA VAL A 59 -4.37 1.71 16.65
C VAL A 59 -2.96 1.99 16.12
N SER A 60 -2.23 2.89 16.78
CA SER A 60 -0.84 3.14 16.45
C SER A 60 0.03 2.06 17.08
N GLU A 61 0.62 1.21 16.26
CA GLU A 61 1.70 0.32 16.68
C GLU A 61 3.04 1.05 16.48
N GLN A 62 3.90 1.00 17.50
CA GLN A 62 5.26 1.48 17.36
C GLN A 62 6.04 0.46 16.53
N PHE A 63 6.63 0.92 15.43
CA PHE A 63 7.50 0.09 14.62
C PHE A 63 8.82 -0.15 15.37
N ASP A 64 8.90 -1.26 16.10
CA ASP A 64 10.15 -1.74 16.66
C ASP A 64 11.01 -2.31 15.53
N LYS A 65 12.21 -1.74 15.35
CA LYS A 65 13.15 -2.09 14.27
C LYS A 65 13.64 -3.54 14.31
N ASP A 66 13.48 -4.19 15.45
CA ASP A 66 13.95 -5.56 15.70
C ASP A 66 12.90 -6.63 15.38
N ASP A 67 11.66 -6.22 15.07
CA ASP A 67 10.56 -7.15 14.80
C ASP A 67 10.41 -7.40 13.28
N ILE A 68 11.38 -8.13 12.72
CA ILE A 68 11.42 -8.49 11.29
C ILE A 68 10.51 -9.71 10.99
N ASP A 69 9.94 -10.37 12.01
CA ASP A 69 9.24 -11.66 11.85
C ASP A 69 7.76 -11.66 12.28
N SER A 70 7.29 -10.68 13.07
CA SER A 70 5.91 -10.72 13.57
C SER A 70 4.84 -10.45 12.50
N SER A 71 5.15 -9.62 11.50
CA SER A 71 4.12 -9.21 10.55
C SER A 71 3.60 -10.37 9.71
N PHE A 72 4.41 -11.37 9.35
CA PHE A 72 3.92 -12.50 8.54
C PHE A 72 3.17 -13.54 9.38
N THR A 73 3.57 -13.70 10.64
CA THR A 73 3.08 -14.74 11.55
C THR A 73 1.72 -14.39 12.14
N GLU A 74 1.49 -13.10 12.43
CA GLU A 74 0.22 -12.63 12.99
C GLU A 74 -0.94 -12.71 11.98
N TYR A 75 -0.66 -12.51 10.68
CA TYR A 75 -1.66 -12.70 9.62
C TYR A 75 -2.02 -14.16 9.34
N GLN A 76 -1.18 -15.12 9.76
CA GLN A 76 -1.52 -16.53 9.69
C GLN A 76 -2.31 -16.98 10.92
N CYS A 77 -2.01 -16.44 12.11
CA CYS A 77 -2.76 -16.76 13.34
C CYS A 77 -4.19 -16.19 13.32
N ALA A 78 -4.39 -14.97 12.80
CA ALA A 78 -5.73 -14.38 12.65
C ALA A 78 -6.58 -15.02 11.52
N ARG A 79 -6.07 -16.06 10.84
CA ARG A 79 -6.77 -16.85 9.82
C ARG A 79 -7.28 -18.21 10.32
N SER A 80 -6.93 -18.61 11.54
CA SER A 80 -7.30 -19.90 12.13
C SER A 80 -8.41 -19.83 13.18
N THR A 81 -9.24 -18.79 13.18
CA THR A 81 -10.45 -18.70 14.01
C THR A 81 -11.63 -18.19 13.18
#